data_AF-A0A914JS96-F1
#
_entry.id   AF-A0A914JS96-F1
#
_cell.length_a   1.000
_cell.length_b   1.000
_cell.length_c   1.000
_cell.angle_alpha   90.00
_cell.angle_beta   90.00
_cell.angle_gamma   90.00
#
_symmetry.space_group_name_H-M   'P 1'
#
loop_
_entity.id
_entity.type
_entity.pdbx_description
1 polymer ?
#
loop_
_entity_poly.entity_id
_entity_poly.type
_entity_poly.pdbx_seq_one_letter_code
_entity_poly.pdbx_strand_id
1 'polypeptide(L)' 'MKKAFIVGASTHVLHRKHGVPSTDTNNIVLLDDEGNPLGNRVLAPIPSVLLEKRDRGQFAKVLALANKFF' A
#
# COMPACT_ATOMS: atom_id res chain seq x y z
N MET A 1 7.29 13.87 -11.69
CA MET A 1 6.33 14.31 -10.64
C MET A 1 6.39 13.27 -9.53
N LYS A 2 6.35 13.62 -8.24
CA LYS A 2 6.45 12.56 -7.20
C LYS A 2 5.19 11.70 -7.20
N LYS A 3 5.35 10.39 -7.42
CA LYS A 3 4.27 9.39 -7.37
C LYS A 3 4.35 8.62 -6.06
N ALA A 4 3.22 8.11 -5.60
CA ALA A 4 3.16 7.30 -4.39
C ALA A 4 2.05 6.26 -4.47
N PHE A 5 2.27 5.14 -3.81
CA PHE A 5 1.30 4.08 -3.61
C PHE A 5 0.74 4.14 -2.19
N ILE A 6 -0.57 4.21 -2.04
CA ILE A 6 -1.22 4.23 -0.72
C ILE A 6 -1.29 2.80 -0.21
N VAL A 7 -0.67 2.56 0.95
CA VAL A 7 -0.66 1.25 1.63
C VAL A 7 -1.45 1.25 2.93
N GLY A 8 -1.81 2.43 3.45
CA GLY A 8 -2.67 2.55 4.61
C GLY A 8 -3.43 3.86 4.58
N ALA A 9 -4.70 3.82 4.97
CA ALA A 9 -5.56 4.99 5.05
C ALA A 9 -6.27 5.01 6.41
N SER A 10 -6.09 6.11 7.14
CA SER A 10 -6.87 6.42 8.32
C SER A 10 -8.23 6.96 7.88
N THR A 11 -9.19 6.05 7.75
CA THR A 11 -10.55 6.39 7.31
C THR A 11 -11.38 6.75 8.53
N HIS A 12 -12.06 7.91 8.50
CA HIS A 12 -12.97 8.32 9.57
C HIS A 12 -14.12 7.30 9.75
N VAL A 13 -14.58 7.12 10.99
CA VAL A 13 -15.55 6.06 11.35
C VAL A 13 -16.83 6.09 10.52
N LEU A 14 -17.33 7.30 10.19
CA LEU A 14 -18.55 7.48 9.39
C LEU A 14 -18.38 7.06 7.91
N HIS A 15 -17.14 6.91 7.44
CA HIS A 15 -16.82 6.54 6.06
C HIS A 15 -16.21 5.14 5.93
N ARG A 16 -15.96 4.47 7.06
CA ARG A 16 -15.44 3.09 7.06
C ARG A 16 -16.52 2.15 6.52
N LYS A 17 -16.16 1.39 5.49
CA LYS A 17 -17.01 0.33 4.94
C LYS A 17 -16.65 -0.99 5.61
N HIS A 18 -17.66 -1.82 5.87
CA HIS A 18 -17.45 -3.16 6.40
C HIS A 18 -16.59 -3.99 5.44
N GLY A 19 -15.64 -4.76 5.99
CA GLY A 19 -14.70 -5.57 5.20
C GLY A 19 -13.60 -4.77 4.49
N VAL A 20 -13.56 -3.44 4.60
CA VAL A 20 -12.46 -2.63 4.06
C VAL A 20 -11.45 -2.34 5.18
N PRO A 21 -10.18 -2.77 5.04
CA PRO A 21 -9.15 -2.53 6.04
C PRO A 21 -8.87 -1.03 6.20
N SER A 22 -8.69 -0.59 7.44
CA SER A 22 -8.30 0.78 7.80
C SER A 22 -7.11 0.71 8.75
N THR A 23 -6.22 1.69 8.66
CA THR A 23 -5.08 1.87 9.57
C THR A 23 -5.31 3.07 10.48
N ASP A 24 -4.52 3.22 11.54
CA ASP A 24 -4.59 4.39 12.41
C ASP A 24 -3.92 5.62 11.76
N THR A 25 -2.86 5.38 10.97
CA THR A 25 -2.09 6.38 10.24
C THR A 25 -2.22 6.24 8.73
N ASN A 26 -2.01 7.32 7.99
CA ASN A 26 -1.88 7.28 6.52
C ASN A 26 -0.46 6.84 6.15
N ASN A 27 -0.35 5.78 5.35
CA ASN A 27 0.92 5.20 4.96
C ASN A 27 1.04 5.14 3.44
N ILE A 28 2.20 5.55 2.92
CA ILE A 28 2.50 5.56 1.48
C ILE A 28 3.88 4.94 1.21
N VAL A 29 4.03 4.37 0.02
CA VAL A 29 5.32 3.98 -0.57
C VAL A 29 5.61 4.93 -1.72
N LEU A 30 6.74 5.62 -1.68
CA LEU A 30 7.11 6.55 -2.74
C LEU A 30 7.58 5.77 -3.98
N LEU A 31 7.15 6.26 -5.14
CA LEU A 31 7.46 5.68 -6.44
C LEU A 31 8.23 6.68 -7.31
N ASP A 32 9.06 6.15 -8.21
CA ASP A 32 9.65 6.92 -9.30
C ASP A 32 8.61 7.19 -10.41
N ASP A 33 9.03 7.88 -11.48
CA ASP A 33 8.16 8.20 -12.60
C ASP A 33 7.73 6.94 -13.40
N GLU A 34 8.48 5.84 -13.32
CA GLU A 34 8.18 4.55 -13.95
C GLU A 34 7.26 3.65 -13.09
N GLY A 35 7.03 4.01 -11.82
CA GLY A 35 6.21 3.27 -10.87
C GLY A 35 6.97 2.23 -10.04
N ASN A 36 8.30 2.30 -9.99
CA ASN A 36 9.13 1.47 -9.10
C ASN A 36 9.22 2.10 -7.71
N PRO A 37 9.29 1.30 -6.64
CA PRO A 37 9.52 1.82 -5.29
C PRO A 37 10.89 2.48 -5.19
N LEU A 38 10.94 3.70 -4.64
CA LEU A 38 12.21 4.42 -4.40
C LEU A 38 13.06 3.79 -3.29
N GLY A 39 12.43 3.03 -2.39
CA GLY A 39 13.08 2.36 -1.27
C GLY A 39 13.13 0.85 -1.42
N ASN A 40 14.04 0.21 -0.69
CA ASN A 40 14.29 -1.23 -0.78
C ASN A 40 13.52 -2.08 0.24
N ARG A 41 12.74 -1.48 1.14
CA ARG A 41 12.01 -2.18 2.21
C ARG A 41 10.72 -1.45 2.55
N VAL A 42 9.64 -2.21 2.78
CA VAL A 42 8.39 -1.69 3.35
C VAL A 42 8.25 -2.17 4.80
N LEU A 43 8.24 -1.21 5.73
CA LEU A 43 8.18 -1.48 7.18
C LEU A 43 6.74 -1.53 7.72
N ALA A 44 5.84 -0.76 7.10
CA ALA A 44 4.44 -0.74 7.48
C ALA A 44 3.73 -2.02 7.01
N PRO A 45 2.77 -2.54 7.78
CA PRO A 45 1.94 -3.65 7.32
C PRO A 45 1.06 -3.20 6.15
N ILE A 46 0.81 -4.09 5.18
CA ILE A 46 0.00 -3.80 3.99
C ILE A 46 -1.31 -4.60 4.04
N PRO A 47 -2.45 -4.00 3.65
CA PRO A 47 -3.71 -4.72 3.54
C PRO A 47 -3.61 -5.91 2.58
N SER A 48 -4.04 -7.08 3.03
CA SER A 48 -4.01 -8.35 2.26
C SER A 48 -4.86 -8.28 1.00
N VAL A 49 -5.92 -7.47 0.99
CA VAL A 49 -6.75 -7.19 -0.20
C VAL A 49 -5.94 -6.61 -1.37
N LEU A 50 -4.78 -5.99 -1.12
CA LEU A 50 -3.92 -5.49 -2.18
C LEU A 50 -3.13 -6.62 -2.88
N LEU A 51 -3.01 -7.81 -2.26
CA LEU A 51 -2.39 -8.97 -2.90
C LEU A 51 -3.15 -9.46 -4.13
N GLU A 52 -4.46 -9.20 -4.19
CA GLU A 52 -5.28 -9.50 -5.38
C GLU A 52 -4.82 -8.72 -6.61
N LYS A 53 -4.15 -7.57 -6.41
CA LYS A 53 -3.65 -6.70 -7.47
C LYS A 53 -2.20 -6.98 -7.87
N ARG A 54 -1.62 -8.10 -7.40
CA ARG A 54 -0.22 -8.48 -7.69
C ARG A 54 0.06 -8.71 -9.17
N ASP A 55 -0.98 -8.95 -9.97
CA ASP A 55 -0.92 -9.07 -11.43
C ASP A 55 -0.50 -7.76 -12.10
N ARG A 56 -0.75 -6.62 -11.45
CA ARG A 56 -0.31 -5.31 -11.92
C ARG A 56 1.15 -5.10 -11.54
N GLY A 57 2.02 -4.97 -12.55
CA GLY A 57 3.48 -4.90 -12.35
C GLY A 57 3.96 -3.87 -11.32
N GLN A 58 3.30 -2.71 -11.20
CA GLN A 58 3.62 -1.69 -10.19
C GLN A 58 3.35 -2.18 -8.76
N PHE A 59 2.24 -2.90 -8.56
CA PHE A 59 1.86 -3.45 -7.25
C PHE A 59 2.77 -4.63 -6.91
N ALA A 60 3.10 -5.48 -7.89
CA ALA A 60 3.97 -6.64 -7.69
C ALA A 60 5.29 -6.27 -7.02
N LYS A 61 5.95 -5.20 -7.51
CA LYS A 61 7.24 -4.74 -6.96
C LYS A 61 7.11 -4.26 -5.52
N VAL A 62 6.07 -3.48 -5.20
CA VAL A 62 5.85 -2.98 -3.83
C VAL A 62 5.49 -4.12 -2.88
N LEU A 63 4.60 -5.02 -3.30
CA LEU A 63 4.16 -6.17 -2.50
C LEU A 63 5.29 -7.16 -2.23
N ALA A 64 6.22 -7.33 -3.17
CA ALA A 64 7.40 -8.18 -2.99
C ALA A 64 8.38 -7.66 -1.93
N LEU A 65 8.36 -6.36 -1.60
CA LEU A 65 9.19 -5.75 -0.57
C LEU A 65 8.55 -5.77 0.84
N ALA A 66 7.28 -6.15 0.92
CA ALA A 66 6.51 -6.17 2.16
C ALA A 66 6.55 -7.56 2.81
N ASN A 67 6.75 -7.57 4.13
CA ASN A 67 6.83 -8.82 4.92
C ASN A 67 5.64 -9.02 5.86
N LYS A 68 4.77 -8.02 6.01
CA LYS A 68 3.65 -8.03 6.96
C LYS A 68 2.36 -7.65 6.25
N PHE A 69 1.36 -8.52 6.36
CA PHE A 69 0.03 -8.32 5.77
C PHE A 69 -1.05 -8.45 6.86
N PHE A 70 -2.15 -7.71 6.69
CA PHE A 70 -3.30 -7.70 7.61
C PHE A 70 -4.64 -7.65 6.89
#